data_AF-A0A6L3ESG0-F1
#
_entry.id   AF-A0A6L3ESG0-F1
#
_cell.length_a   1.000
_cell.length_b   1.000
_cell.length_c   1.000
_cell.angle_alpha   90.00
_cell.angle_beta   90.00
_cell.angle_gamma   90.00
#
_symmetry.space_group_name_H-M   'P 1'
#
loop_
_entity.id
_entity.type
_entity.pdbx_description
1 polymer ?
#
loop_
_entity_poly.entity_id
_entity_poly.type
_entity_poly.pdbx_seq_one_letter_code
_entity_poly.pdbx_strand_id
1 'polypeptide(L)' 'VRPFPDKAVRVNQLIAADTAVSVQAQYAGWVEIVWEDDGRERRGWVPVSWLNLSEPIPADVVTPIILGTPVVTVTPEAGE' A
#
# COMPACT_ATOMS: atom_id res chain seq x y z
N VAL A 1 -8.98 -9.31 -9.21
CA VAL A 1 -8.14 -9.17 -8.00
C VAL A 1 -6.92 -8.35 -8.41
N ARG A 2 -6.64 -7.21 -7.77
CA ARG A 2 -5.43 -6.43 -8.09
C ARG A 2 -4.21 -7.21 -7.56
N PRO A 3 -3.13 -7.35 -8.34
CA PRO A 3 -1.94 -8.05 -7.86
C PRO A 3 -1.36 -7.33 -6.64
N PHE A 4 -0.90 -8.11 -5.66
CA PHE A 4 -0.20 -7.59 -4.50
C PHE A 4 1.09 -6.88 -4.96
N PRO A 5 1.53 -5.79 -4.29
CA PRO A 5 2.81 -5.16 -4.62
C PRO A 5 3.96 -6.17 -4.53
N ASP A 6 4.64 -6.38 -5.65
CA ASP A 6 5.82 -7.23 -5.73
C ASP A 6 7.05 -6.45 -5.27
N LYS A 7 7.50 -6.75 -4.05
CA LYS A 7 8.69 -6.14 -3.42
C LYS A 7 10.00 -6.48 -4.15
N ALA A 8 10.02 -7.48 -5.03
CA ALA A 8 11.19 -7.86 -5.81
C ALA A 8 11.39 -6.98 -7.05
N VAL A 9 10.35 -6.26 -7.48
CA VAL A 9 10.46 -5.29 -8.57
C VAL A 9 11.11 -4.02 -8.02
N ARG A 10 12.44 -3.94 -8.13
CA ARG A 10 13.14 -2.65 -7.96
C ARG A 10 12.73 -1.74 -9.11
N VAL A 11 11.81 -0.83 -8.84
CA VAL A 11 11.57 0.29 -9.74
C VAL A 11 12.81 1.19 -9.62
N ASN A 12 13.77 1.03 -10.54
CA ASN A 12 14.98 1.86 -10.64
C ASN A 12 14.67 3.32 -11.05
N GLN A 13 13.43 3.79 -10.85
CA GLN A 13 12.99 5.10 -11.27
C GLN A 13 13.03 6.03 -10.05
N LEU A 14 13.92 7.02 -10.14
CA LEU A 14 14.14 8.00 -9.10
C LEU A 14 13.01 9.04 -9.19
N ILE A 15 12.14 9.08 -8.19
CA ILE A 15 11.17 10.16 -8.05
C ILE A 15 11.90 11.29 -7.33
N ALA A 16 11.97 12.47 -7.95
CA ALA A 16 12.59 13.62 -7.30
C ALA A 16 11.80 14.01 -6.03
N ALA A 17 12.50 14.49 -5.01
CA ALA A 17 11.84 15.09 -3.85
C ALA A 17 10.86 16.19 -4.31
N ASP A 18 9.75 16.34 -3.58
CA ASP A 18 8.69 17.32 -3.85
C ASP A 18 7.93 17.12 -5.17
N THR A 19 8.09 15.98 -5.85
CA THR A 19 7.26 15.62 -7.00
C THR A 19 5.81 15.48 -6.55
N ALA A 20 4.90 16.19 -7.19
CA ALA A 20 3.47 16.05 -6.92
C ALA A 20 3.00 14.66 -7.36
N VAL A 21 2.28 13.97 -6.47
CA VAL A 21 1.78 12.62 -6.71
C VAL A 21 0.30 12.53 -6.34
N SER A 22 -0.41 11.63 -7.01
CA SER A 22 -1.79 11.26 -6.71
C SER A 22 -1.83 9.84 -6.17
N VAL A 23 -2.40 9.65 -4.97
CA VAL A 23 -2.56 8.33 -4.35
C VAL A 23 -3.75 7.60 -4.99
N GLN A 24 -3.51 6.40 -5.51
CA GLN A 24 -4.53 5.57 -6.17
C GLN A 24 -5.01 4.40 -5.31
N ALA A 25 -4.12 3.89 -4.46
CA ALA A 25 -4.42 2.78 -3.56
C ALA A 25 -3.49 2.81 -2.35
N GLN A 26 -3.97 2.35 -1.21
CA GLN A 26 -3.14 2.04 -0.04
C GLN A 26 -3.35 0.58 0.36
N TYR A 27 -2.23 -0.11 0.59
CA TYR A 27 -2.19 -1.46 1.12
C TYR A 27 -1.19 -1.54 2.28
N ALA A 28 -1.70 -1.67 3.51
CA ALA A 28 -0.90 -1.62 4.73
C ALA A 28 -0.01 -0.35 4.76
N GLY A 29 1.32 -0.52 4.82
CA GLY A 29 2.30 0.58 4.82
C GLY A 29 2.75 1.03 3.43
N TRP A 30 2.13 0.54 2.35
CA TRP A 30 2.47 0.86 0.97
C TRP A 30 1.35 1.64 0.29
N VAL A 31 1.73 2.56 -0.57
CA VAL A 31 0.81 3.39 -1.35
C VAL A 31 1.19 3.31 -2.82
N GLU A 32 0.19 3.08 -3.67
CA GLU A 32 0.31 3.20 -5.11
C GLU A 32 0.13 4.67 -5.46
N ILE A 33 1.15 5.24 -6.09
CA ILE A 33 1.16 6.63 -6.52
C ILE A 33 1.21 6.70 -8.04
N VAL A 34 0.59 7.74 -8.57
CA VAL A 34 0.71 8.17 -9.95
C VAL A 34 1.36 9.53 -9.97
N TRP A 35 2.32 9.73 -10.88
CA TRP A 35 3.02 11.00 -11.08
C TRP A 35 3.30 11.21 -12.56
N GLU A 36 3.62 12.45 -12.92
CA GLU A 36 4.03 12.79 -14.29
C GLU A 36 5.56 12.88 -14.36
N ASP A 37 6.14 12.25 -15.38
CA ASP A 37 7.57 12.27 -15.69
C ASP A 37 7.73 12.49 -17.19
N ASP A 38 8.27 13.65 -17.58
CA ASP A 38 8.46 14.06 -18.99
C ASP A 38 7.17 13.94 -19.83
N GLY A 39 6.06 14.45 -19.29
CA GLY A 39 4.74 14.43 -19.95
C GLY A 39 4.11 13.03 -20.04
N ARG A 40 4.67 12.03 -19.34
CA ARG A 40 4.14 10.67 -19.29
C ARG A 40 3.66 10.34 -17.88
N GLU A 41 2.45 9.79 -17.80
CA GLU A 41 1.96 9.21 -16.56
C GLU A 41 2.81 7.99 -16.20
N ARG A 42 3.29 7.97 -14.96
CA ARG A 42 4.01 6.87 -14.34
C ARG A 42 3.25 6.41 -13.10
N ARG A 43 3.48 5.16 -12.73
CA ARG A 43 2.84 4.53 -11.57
C ARG A 43 3.81 3.62 -10.84
N GLY A 44 3.70 3.58 -9.53
CA GLY A 44 4.57 2.76 -8.69
C GLY A 44 4.09 2.69 -7.25
N TRP A 45 4.63 1.72 -6.52
CA TRP A 45 4.39 1.55 -5.10
C TRP A 45 5.55 2.14 -4.30
N VAL A 46 5.23 2.96 -3.29
CA VAL A 46 6.21 3.51 -2.35
C VAL A 46 5.77 3.25 -0.91
N PRO A 47 6.69 3.23 0.06
CA PRO A 47 6.34 3.26 1.47
C PRO A 47 5.57 4.55 1.78
N VAL A 48 4.55 4.46 2.64
CA VAL A 48 3.77 5.64 3.07
C VAL A 48 4.67 6.71 3.71
N SER A 49 5.77 6.31 4.36
CA SER A 49 6.73 7.20 5.00
C SER A 49 7.54 8.07 4.03
N TRP A 50 7.48 7.81 2.72
CA TRP A 50 8.12 8.65 1.71
C TRP A 50 7.24 9.82 1.27
N LEU A 51 5.95 9.79 1.59
CA LEU A 51 5.03 10.85 1.24
C LEU A 51 4.92 11.86 2.36
N ASN A 52 4.99 13.13 1.99
CA ASN A 52 4.48 14.21 2.82
C ASN A 52 3.12 14.62 2.26
N LEU A 53 2.06 14.29 2.98
CA LEU A 53 0.70 14.41 2.47
C LEU A 53 0.15 15.80 2.80
N SER A 54 -0.13 16.59 1.76
CA SER A 54 -0.84 17.87 1.90
C SER A 54 -2.28 17.69 2.38
N GLU A 55 -2.88 16.55 2.04
CA GLU A 55 -4.26 16.17 2.37
C GLU A 55 -4.30 14.71 2.86
N PRO A 56 -5.22 14.36 3.78
CA PRO A 56 -5.37 12.97 4.23
C PRO A 56 -5.65 12.01 3.06
N ILE A 57 -5.13 10.78 3.12
CA ILE A 57 -5.46 9.73 2.14
C ILE A 57 -6.96 9.41 2.25
N PRO A 58 -7.74 9.52 1.17
CA PRO A 58 -9.18 9.30 1.23
C PRO A 58 -9.50 7.81 1.49
N ALA A 59 -10.51 7.53 2.31
CA ALA A 59 -10.75 6.19 2.87
C ALA A 59 -11.16 5.15 1.82
N ASP A 60 -11.69 5.58 0.69
CA ASP A 60 -12.11 4.76 -0.44
C ASP A 60 -10.95 4.12 -1.22
N VAL A 61 -9.73 4.67 -1.12
CA VAL A 61 -8.52 4.08 -1.72
C VAL A 61 -7.76 3.16 -0.75
N VAL A 62 -8.17 3.12 0.53
CA VAL A 62 -7.55 2.27 1.56
C VAL A 62 -8.14 0.88 1.49
N THR A 63 -7.31 -0.12 1.18
CA THR A 63 -7.73 -1.52 1.26
C THR A 63 -7.60 -2.00 2.71
N PRO A 64 -8.70 -2.42 3.37
CA PRO A 64 -8.63 -2.94 4.73
C PRO A 64 -7.81 -4.22 4.74
N ILE A 65 -6.78 -4.27 5.58
CA ILE A 65 -6.13 -5.52 5.94
C ILE A 65 -6.87 -6.13 7.11
N ILE A 66 -7.51 -7.28 6.89
CA ILE A 66 -7.95 -8.13 8.00
C ILE A 66 -6.67 -8.66 8.64
N LEU A 67 -6.21 -8.02 9.71
CA LEU A 67 -5.25 -8.63 10.61
C LEU A 67 -5.97 -9.84 11.20
N GLY A 68 -5.63 -11.03 10.70
CA GLY A 68 -6.29 -12.26 11.09
C GLY A 68 -6.39 -12.34 12.60
N THR A 69 -7.62 -12.26 13.12
CA THR A 69 -7.90 -12.60 14.51
C THR A 69 -7.36 -14.01 14.71
N PRO A 70 -6.49 -14.28 15.70
CA PRO A 70 -6.12 -15.67 15.97
C PRO A 70 -7.41 -16.40 16.34
N VAL A 71 -7.82 -17.34 15.48
CA VAL A 71 -8.88 -18.29 15.84
C VAL A 71 -8.27 -19.16 16.92
N VAL A 72 -8.55 -18.85 18.18
CA VAL A 72 -8.28 -19.75 19.29
C VAL A 72 -9.27 -20.90 19.12
N THR A 73 -8.84 -21.95 18.43
CA THR A 73 -9.55 -23.22 18.41
C THR A 73 -9.44 -23.80 19.80
N VAL A 74 -10.47 -23.61 20.63
CA VAL A 74 -10.59 -24.31 21.90
C VAL A 74 -10.86 -25.77 21.54
N THR A 75 -9.82 -26.60 21.54
CA THR A 75 -10.00 -28.05 21.55
C THR A 75 -10.63 -28.39 22.89
N PRO A 76 -11.87 -28.92 22.95
CA PRO A 76 -12.35 -29.48 24.20
C PRO A 76 -11.43 -30.65 24.55
N GLU A 77 -10.67 -30.52 25.63
CA GLU A 77 -9.97 -31.66 26.20
C GLU A 77 -11.03 -32.71 26.52
N ALA A 78 -10.90 -33.88 25.89
CA ALA A 78 -11.75 -35.01 26.16
C ALA A 78 -11.57 -35.38 27.63
N GLY A 79 -12.53 -34.99 28.45
CA GLY A 79 -12.62 -35.39 29.84
C GLY A 79 -12.90 -36.89 29.96
N GLU A 80 -12.04 -37.51 30.77
CA GLU A 80 -12.16 -38.73 31.59
C GLU A 80 -13.29 -39.73 31.31
#